data_AF-A0A7S2DWL5-F1
#
_entry.id   AF-A0A7S2DWL5-F1
#
_cell.length_a   1.000
_cell.length_b   1.000
_cell.length_c   1.000
_cell.angle_alpha   90.00
_cell.angle_beta   90.00
_cell.angle_gamma   90.00
#
_symmetry.space_group_name_H-M   'P 1'
#
loop_
_entity.id
_entity.type
_entity.pdbx_description
1 polymer ?
#
loop_
_entity_poly.entity_id
_entity_poly.type
_entity_poly.pdbx_seq_one_letter_code
_entity_poly.pdbx_strand_id
1 'polypeptide(L)'
;VDYASAHLEHVSFLKCEAKKNGGGGACVSNAQVANLIGVSFTSCSSYTNGGGFYTRYASFNLSSCSFIDCVADEEGGGMYSPGNSGTTYQLRHRLRAVKNSKFIGCLAGSRGGGISID
;
A
#
# COMPACT_ATOMS: atom_id res chain seq x y z
N VAL A 1 -2.69 22.35 10.31
CA VAL A 1 -2.00 22.04 9.03
C VAL A 1 -2.86 21.03 8.32
N ASP A 2 -3.53 21.42 7.24
CA ASP A 2 -4.37 20.53 6.45
C ASP A 2 -3.45 19.59 5.68
N TYR A 3 -3.25 18.37 6.17
CA TYR A 3 -2.50 17.39 5.40
C TYR A 3 -3.34 17.00 4.17
N ALA A 4 -2.67 16.88 3.03
CA ALA A 4 -3.31 16.49 1.78
C ALA A 4 -3.97 15.10 1.91
N SER A 5 -5.08 14.92 1.21
CA SER A 5 -5.65 13.60 0.93
C SER A 5 -5.11 13.09 -0.41
N ALA A 6 -4.87 11.79 -0.50
CA ALA A 6 -4.57 11.13 -1.76
C ALA A 6 -5.86 10.48 -2.27
N HIS A 7 -6.21 10.71 -3.53
CA HIS A 7 -7.37 10.10 -4.16
C HIS A 7 -7.00 9.52 -5.51
N LEU A 8 -7.19 8.22 -5.66
CA LEU A 8 -6.93 7.47 -6.88
C LEU A 8 -8.21 6.71 -7.24
N GLU A 9 -8.70 6.92 -8.45
CA GLU A 9 -9.91 6.28 -8.94
C GLU A 9 -9.67 5.75 -10.37
N HIS A 10 -9.92 4.45 -10.56
CA HIS A 10 -9.78 3.76 -11.85
C HIS A 10 -8.40 3.93 -12.52
N VAL A 11 -7.33 3.90 -11.71
CA VAL A 11 -5.93 3.97 -12.16
C VAL A 11 -5.30 2.58 -12.16
N SER A 12 -4.38 2.34 -13.10
CA SER A 12 -3.62 1.08 -13.17
C SER A 12 -2.12 1.34 -13.17
N PHE A 13 -1.40 0.60 -12.33
CA PHE A 13 0.07 0.55 -12.27
C PHE A 13 0.52 -0.83 -12.74
N LEU A 14 1.41 -0.87 -13.74
CA LEU A 14 1.86 -2.11 -14.37
C LEU A 14 3.39 -2.16 -14.38
N LYS A 15 3.96 -3.23 -13.80
CA LYS A 15 5.41 -3.51 -13.82
C LYS A 15 6.26 -2.35 -13.29
N CYS A 16 5.75 -1.65 -12.30
CA CYS A 16 6.49 -0.57 -11.64
C CYS A 16 7.38 -1.16 -10.53
N GLU A 17 8.59 -0.60 -10.35
CA GLU A 17 9.63 -1.13 -9.46
C GLU A 17 10.16 -0.04 -8.53
N ALA A 18 10.23 -0.33 -7.23
CA ALA A 18 10.82 0.56 -6.23
C ALA A 18 12.06 -0.07 -5.56
N LYS A 19 13.22 0.60 -5.73
CA LYS A 19 14.53 0.11 -5.24
C LYS A 19 14.87 0.43 -3.78
N LYS A 20 14.12 1.33 -3.11
CA LYS A 20 14.46 1.78 -1.75
C LYS A 20 13.27 1.92 -0.81
N ASN A 21 12.23 2.68 -1.20
CA ASN A 21 11.22 3.16 -0.25
C ASN A 21 9.87 2.44 -0.34
N GLY A 22 9.85 1.22 -0.88
CA GLY A 22 8.60 0.49 -1.05
C GLY A 22 7.68 1.04 -2.13
N GLY A 23 6.53 0.40 -2.32
CA GLY A 23 5.44 0.91 -3.14
C GLY A 23 5.75 0.87 -4.61
N GLY A 24 6.06 -0.32 -5.13
CA GLY A 24 6.47 -0.51 -6.52
C GLY A 24 5.56 0.21 -7.51
N GLY A 25 4.24 0.21 -7.30
CA GLY A 25 3.29 1.03 -8.05
C GLY A 25 3.02 2.41 -7.45
N ALA A 26 2.74 2.50 -6.15
CA ALA A 26 2.47 3.78 -5.50
C ALA A 26 2.93 3.81 -4.03
N CYS A 27 3.39 4.99 -3.61
CA CYS A 27 3.71 5.28 -2.22
C CYS A 27 2.91 6.51 -1.73
N VAL A 28 2.30 6.39 -0.55
CA VAL A 28 1.60 7.51 0.10
C VAL A 28 2.20 7.72 1.49
N SER A 29 2.57 8.95 1.80
CA SER A 29 3.16 9.29 3.10
C SER A 29 2.61 10.60 3.65
N ASN A 30 2.36 10.65 4.96
CA ASN A 30 1.86 11.84 5.67
C ASN A 30 0.55 12.40 5.12
N ALA A 31 -0.34 11.53 4.63
CA ALA A 31 -1.67 11.92 4.16
C ALA A 31 -2.71 11.73 5.26
N GLN A 32 -3.71 12.62 5.36
CA GLN A 32 -4.81 12.37 6.29
C GLN A 32 -5.52 11.06 5.96
N VAL A 33 -5.91 10.93 4.70
CA VAL A 33 -6.63 9.79 4.16
C VAL A 33 -6.18 9.57 2.71
N ALA A 34 -5.91 8.32 2.36
CA ALA A 34 -5.73 7.84 1.01
C ALA A 34 -6.92 6.97 0.60
N ASN A 35 -7.68 7.39 -0.41
CA ASN A 35 -8.82 6.65 -0.93
C ASN A 35 -8.47 6.08 -2.31
N LEU A 36 -8.38 4.75 -2.40
CA LEU A 36 -8.15 4.03 -3.65
C LEU A 36 -9.44 3.30 -4.02
N ILE A 37 -9.98 3.62 -5.20
CA ILE A 37 -11.22 3.06 -5.73
C ILE A 37 -10.96 2.48 -7.11
N GLY A 38 -11.17 1.18 -7.29
CA GLY A 38 -10.96 0.54 -8.60
C GLY A 38 -9.51 0.61 -9.09
N VAL A 39 -8.53 0.73 -8.19
CA VAL A 39 -7.11 0.84 -8.56
C VAL A 39 -6.52 -0.55 -8.73
N SER A 40 -5.73 -0.74 -9.79
CA SER A 40 -5.02 -1.99 -10.04
C SER A 40 -3.50 -1.83 -9.95
N PHE A 41 -2.85 -2.81 -9.32
CA PHE A 41 -1.40 -2.98 -9.26
C PHE A 41 -1.09 -4.36 -9.83
N THR A 42 -0.39 -4.42 -10.96
CA THR A 42 -0.08 -5.68 -11.64
C THR A 42 1.41 -5.84 -11.86
N SER A 43 1.97 -6.94 -11.36
CA SER A 43 3.40 -7.26 -11.46
C SER A 43 4.32 -6.14 -10.95
N CYS A 44 3.85 -5.37 -9.97
CA CYS A 44 4.67 -4.33 -9.33
C CYS A 44 5.59 -4.96 -8.29
N SER A 45 6.78 -4.40 -8.10
CA SER A 45 7.77 -4.97 -7.18
C SER A 45 8.49 -3.93 -6.33
N SER A 46 8.95 -4.36 -5.16
CA SER A 46 9.88 -3.57 -4.34
C SER A 46 10.94 -4.43 -3.67
N TYR A 47 12.16 -3.91 -3.62
CA TYR A 47 13.28 -4.48 -2.87
C TYR A 47 13.17 -4.30 -1.35
N THR A 48 12.15 -3.57 -0.90
CA THR A 48 11.83 -3.47 0.53
C THR A 48 10.39 -3.90 0.73
N ASN A 49 9.46 -2.97 0.90
CA ASN A 49 8.12 -3.28 1.39
C ASN A 49 7.01 -2.80 0.45
N GLY A 50 5.87 -3.48 0.41
CA GLY A 50 4.71 -3.00 -0.37
C GLY A 50 4.95 -3.11 -1.88
N GLY A 51 5.00 -4.32 -2.42
CA GLY A 51 5.34 -4.53 -3.84
C GLY A 51 4.42 -3.78 -4.81
N GLY A 52 3.12 -3.71 -4.50
CA GLY A 52 2.16 -2.85 -5.19
C GLY A 52 2.04 -1.47 -4.56
N PHE A 53 1.66 -1.43 -3.28
CA PHE A 53 1.35 -0.19 -2.57
C PHE A 53 2.05 -0.12 -1.21
N TYR A 54 2.64 1.03 -0.94
CA TYR A 54 3.24 1.32 0.36
C TYR A 54 2.60 2.57 0.96
N THR A 55 2.27 2.52 2.24
CA THR A 55 1.72 3.67 2.96
C THR A 55 2.47 3.88 4.27
N ARG A 56 2.70 5.13 4.67
CA ARG A 56 3.30 5.47 5.97
C ARG A 56 2.62 6.71 6.53
N TYR A 57 2.30 6.74 7.83
CA TYR A 57 1.69 7.94 8.43
C TYR A 57 0.43 8.41 7.68
N ALA A 58 -0.35 7.47 7.15
CA ALA A 58 -1.59 7.76 6.44
C ALA A 58 -2.71 6.78 6.78
N SER A 59 -3.95 7.29 6.90
CA SER A 59 -5.11 6.41 6.90
C SER A 59 -5.43 6.02 5.48
N PHE A 60 -5.98 4.84 5.24
CA PHE A 60 -6.33 4.45 3.87
C PHE A 60 -7.60 3.58 3.78
N ASN A 61 -8.31 3.75 2.67
CA ASN A 61 -9.47 2.97 2.28
C ASN A 61 -9.22 2.36 0.90
N LEU A 62 -9.42 1.05 0.78
CA LEU A 62 -9.38 0.33 -0.48
C LEU A 62 -10.80 -0.14 -0.82
N SER A 63 -11.28 0.21 -2.01
CA SER A 63 -12.55 -0.27 -2.54
C SER A 63 -12.35 -0.79 -3.96
N SER A 64 -12.75 -2.03 -4.22
CA SER A 64 -12.65 -2.65 -5.56
C SER A 64 -11.24 -2.63 -6.15
N CYS A 65 -10.19 -2.65 -5.32
CA CYS A 65 -8.80 -2.61 -5.78
C CYS A 65 -8.26 -4.01 -6.06
N SER A 66 -7.31 -4.12 -6.97
CA SER A 66 -6.67 -5.41 -7.30
C SER A 66 -5.15 -5.31 -7.22
N PHE A 67 -4.55 -6.25 -6.50
CA PHE A 67 -3.12 -6.46 -6.43
C PHE A 67 -2.84 -7.84 -7.01
N ILE A 68 -2.12 -7.88 -8.12
CA ILE A 68 -1.91 -9.09 -8.91
C ILE A 68 -0.40 -9.26 -9.11
N ASP A 69 0.13 -10.41 -8.70
CA ASP A 69 1.54 -10.79 -8.85
C ASP A 69 2.52 -9.72 -8.36
N CYS A 70 2.14 -9.00 -7.30
CA CYS A 70 3.00 -7.97 -6.71
C CYS A 70 3.96 -8.60 -5.71
N VAL A 71 5.22 -8.17 -5.73
CA VAL A 71 6.30 -8.82 -4.95
C VAL A 71 7.05 -7.81 -4.10
N ALA A 72 7.30 -8.16 -2.84
CA ALA A 72 8.17 -7.41 -1.94
C ALA A 72 9.26 -8.35 -1.38
N ASP A 73 10.51 -7.89 -1.34
CA ASP A 73 11.60 -8.68 -0.78
C ASP A 73 11.47 -8.82 0.75
N GLU A 74 10.88 -7.83 1.43
CA GLU A 74 10.68 -7.85 2.87
C GLU A 74 9.21 -8.14 3.22
N GLU A 75 8.32 -7.14 3.23
CA GLU A 75 6.96 -7.27 3.72
C GLU A 75 5.89 -6.74 2.76
N GLY A 76 4.70 -7.35 2.80
CA GLY A 76 3.52 -6.84 2.11
C GLY A 76 3.63 -6.90 0.59
N GLY A 77 3.64 -8.10 0.01
CA GLY A 77 3.85 -8.28 -1.43
C GLY A 77 2.89 -7.47 -2.29
N GLY A 78 1.61 -7.44 -1.94
CA GLY A 78 0.65 -6.51 -2.52
C GLY A 78 0.72 -5.14 -1.86
N MET A 79 0.58 -5.09 -0.53
CA MET A 79 0.56 -3.84 0.22
C MET A 79 1.28 -3.95 1.56
N TYR A 80 2.03 -2.91 1.93
CA TYR A 80 2.58 -2.75 3.27
C TYR A 80 2.17 -1.44 3.93
N SER A 81 1.78 -1.53 5.21
CA SER A 81 1.53 -0.41 6.11
C SER A 81 2.25 -0.66 7.43
N PRO A 82 3.44 -0.05 7.66
CA PRO A 82 4.14 -0.18 8.93
C PRO A 82 3.35 0.50 10.05
N GLY A 83 3.51 -0.04 11.25
CA GLY A 83 2.96 0.53 12.47
C GLY A 83 3.58 1.90 12.74
N ASN A 84 2.74 2.84 13.15
CA ASN A 84 3.20 4.18 13.46
C ASN A 84 3.79 4.23 14.87
N SER A 85 5.11 4.26 14.97
CA SER A 85 5.85 4.46 16.23
C SER A 85 6.05 5.94 16.61
N GLY A 86 5.17 6.83 16.12
CA GLY A 86 5.30 8.28 16.25
C GLY A 86 4.45 8.93 17.36
N THR A 87 4.36 10.26 17.33
CA THR A 87 3.54 11.07 18.25
C THR A 87 2.06 10.68 18.21
N THR A 88 1.25 11.15 19.17
CA THR A 88 -0.19 10.84 19.29
C THR A 88 -0.98 11.03 17.98
N TYR A 89 -0.55 11.96 17.13
CA TYR A 89 -1.14 12.19 15.81
C TYR A 89 -0.92 11.01 14.86
N GLN A 90 0.31 10.48 14.83
CA GLN A 90 0.70 9.38 13.95
C GLN A 90 -0.02 8.08 14.30
N LEU A 91 -0.37 7.87 15.57
CA LEU A 91 -1.09 6.70 16.05
C LEU A 91 -2.51 6.56 15.47
N ARG A 92 -3.09 7.62 14.91
CA ARG A 92 -4.43 7.62 14.31
C ARG A 92 -4.47 7.19 12.85
N HIS A 93 -3.31 7.09 12.19
CA HIS A 93 -3.21 6.68 10.80
C HIS A 93 -3.12 5.15 10.72
N ARG A 94 -4.18 4.50 10.25
CA ARG A 94 -4.28 3.03 10.12
C ARG A 94 -5.09 2.66 8.89
N LEU A 95 -5.02 1.38 8.48
CA LEU A 95 -6.01 0.81 7.58
C LEU A 95 -7.41 1.06 8.15
N ARG A 96 -8.28 1.71 7.38
CA ARG A 96 -9.67 1.95 7.77
C ARG A 96 -10.61 0.89 7.22
N ALA A 97 -10.48 0.54 5.93
CA ALA A 97 -11.31 -0.48 5.30
C ALA A 97 -10.64 -1.06 4.05
N VAL A 98 -10.81 -2.37 3.84
CA VAL A 98 -10.57 -3.05 2.56
C VAL A 98 -11.87 -3.72 2.14
N LYS A 99 -12.46 -3.28 1.03
CA LYS A 99 -13.74 -3.76 0.52
C LYS A 99 -13.61 -4.22 -0.91
N ASN A 100 -14.21 -5.37 -1.24
CA ASN A 100 -14.28 -5.92 -2.60
C ASN A 100 -12.93 -5.96 -3.33
N SER A 101 -11.82 -6.05 -2.59
CA SER A 101 -10.48 -5.94 -3.13
C SER A 101 -9.81 -7.31 -3.15
N LYS A 102 -8.91 -7.50 -4.11
CA LYS A 102 -8.28 -8.80 -4.37
C LYS A 102 -6.76 -8.69 -4.25
N PHE A 103 -6.14 -9.71 -3.68
CA PHE A 103 -4.70 -9.89 -3.59
C PHE A 103 -4.39 -11.29 -4.12
N ILE A 104 -3.88 -11.37 -5.35
CA ILE A 104 -3.72 -12.60 -6.11
C ILE A 104 -2.25 -12.75 -6.46
N GLY A 105 -1.66 -13.91 -6.18
CA GLY A 105 -0.26 -14.21 -6.54
C GLY A 105 0.78 -13.29 -5.90
N CYS A 106 0.40 -12.50 -4.88
CA CYS A 106 1.31 -11.55 -4.25
C CYS A 106 2.24 -12.25 -3.25
N LEU A 107 3.52 -11.90 -3.25
CA LEU A 107 4.57 -12.59 -2.49
C LEU A 107 5.40 -11.60 -1.67
N ALA A 108 5.72 -11.98 -0.43
CA ALA A 108 6.61 -11.24 0.45
C ALA A 108 7.70 -12.19 0.96
N GLY A 109 8.93 -11.72 1.09
CA GLY A 109 10.03 -12.55 1.59
C GLY A 109 9.95 -12.86 3.09
N SER A 110 9.24 -12.06 3.88
CA SER A 110 9.11 -12.26 5.33
C SER A 110 7.67 -12.30 5.84
N ARG A 111 6.87 -11.23 5.67
CA ARG A 111 5.51 -11.15 6.23
C ARG A 111 4.48 -10.65 5.22
N GLY A 112 3.31 -11.30 5.24
CA GLY A 112 2.12 -10.85 4.52
C GLY A 112 2.26 -10.81 3.00
N GLY A 113 2.13 -11.97 2.32
CA GLY A 113 2.24 -12.04 0.86
C GLY A 113 1.26 -11.10 0.12
N GLY A 114 0.00 -11.03 0.57
CA GLY A 114 -0.97 -10.06 0.04
C GLY A 114 -0.88 -8.69 0.71
N ILE A 115 -1.05 -8.67 2.03
CA ILE A 115 -1.04 -7.46 2.86
C ILE A 115 -0.23 -7.73 4.13
N SER A 116 0.63 -6.80 4.53
CA SER A 116 1.19 -6.73 5.88
C SER A 116 0.84 -5.36 6.51
N ILE A 117 0.31 -5.39 7.73
CA ILE A 117 -0.10 -4.20 8.52
C ILE A 117 0.39 -4.39 9.95
N ASP A 118 1.17 -3.43 10.43
CA ASP A 118 1.71 -3.39 11.80
C ASP A 118 1.07 -2.26 12.65
#